data_AF-A0A517SB69-F1
#
_entry.id   AF-A0A517SB69-F1
#
_cell.length_a   1.000
_cell.length_b   1.000
_cell.length_c   1.000
_cell.angle_alpha   90.00
_cell.angle_beta   90.00
_cell.angle_gamma   90.00
#
_symmetry.space_group_name_H-M   'P 1'
#
loop_
_entity.id
_entity.type
_entity.pdbx_description
1 polymer ?
#
loop_
_entity_poly.entity_id
_entity_poly.type
_entity_poly.pdbx_seq_one_letter_code
_entity_poly.pdbx_strand_id
1 'polypeptide(L)'
;MLHRLIGRAKTAMAFGLSAVMAMTVNVASAGEGPDRAIQLFAAGEINQAADAVSKLSPQEKADLLARIEAAQKSNPGPVTRDAGREQTKGETKSAQPSLKGTGADFQTLMNLIQQQTSGPWQDIDGEGGTMTPFESGVRVDARGVLKRVERRDAGGSLAAMVLAARKAAMNGDVAVESDLRMVSLTRLEREIAARLERGERVPEEMKQLAGLSSVQYVFVDPASKEIVIAGPAQANGLLRLDDLVTLLRTHEGRGKQMFGCSIDPRAEGLAAVKTFAEESQARGPLGPGQAKRFAQQIGDTLGRQDITTYGVPADSRVARVIVEADYLMKLIGVGKVEGGKNVPSYFDLLAKQPSLATGGLDALRWWMTLNLDEVRHNDARTAFELKGTAVKCLSENQFITATGGRTSTGKAEPINRQFAEGFTKNYAELAAAHPVFADLKGVFELAMVAALIQNEGLDVDAGWNRGVFASAGSFRTGQYAVPKEVDSVVNHRVFNGKDVVVQVAGGVRADVVQVISNPEVRKESTAPAETVAKAGQSPEGRWWWDAAR
;
A
#
# COMPACT_ATOMS: atom_id res chain seq x y z
N MET A 1 -3.86 22.25 -64.68
CA MET A 1 -4.61 22.98 -65.72
C MET A 1 -5.93 22.27 -65.98
N LEU A 2 -7.04 22.92 -65.58
CA LEU A 2 -8.39 22.99 -66.21
C LEU A 2 -9.08 21.71 -66.74
N HIS A 3 -10.20 21.23 -66.14
CA HIS A 3 -11.63 21.59 -66.38
C HIS A 3 -12.30 20.73 -67.49
N ARG A 4 -13.30 19.84 -67.25
CA ARG A 4 -14.76 20.00 -66.94
C ARG A 4 -15.61 19.25 -68.02
N LEU A 5 -16.78 18.70 -67.63
CA LEU A 5 -18.06 18.40 -68.36
C LEU A 5 -18.54 16.95 -68.12
N ILE A 6 -19.54 16.65 -67.26
CA ILE A 6 -21.01 16.91 -67.25
C ILE A 6 -21.82 15.91 -68.11
N GLY A 7 -22.78 15.22 -67.47
CA GLY A 7 -23.93 14.58 -68.13
C GLY A 7 -24.78 13.71 -67.20
N ARG A 8 -25.90 14.25 -66.69
CA ARG A 8 -26.92 13.59 -65.83
C ARG A 8 -28.07 12.99 -66.66
N ALA A 9 -28.68 11.90 -66.18
CA ALA A 9 -30.10 11.59 -66.41
C ALA A 9 -30.73 10.87 -65.20
N LYS A 10 -31.93 11.32 -64.78
CA LYS A 10 -32.81 10.84 -63.69
C LYS A 10 -33.68 9.67 -64.19
N THR A 11 -34.21 8.74 -63.37
CA THR A 11 -35.56 8.76 -62.71
C THR A 11 -35.76 7.39 -61.98
N ALA A 12 -35.78 7.28 -60.64
CA ALA A 12 -36.91 7.19 -59.66
C ALA A 12 -37.69 5.85 -59.53
N MET A 13 -37.54 5.15 -58.37
CA MET A 13 -38.53 4.56 -57.42
C MET A 13 -37.88 3.41 -56.60
N ALA A 14 -37.57 3.60 -55.29
CA ALA A 14 -38.36 3.21 -54.10
C ALA A 14 -38.36 1.67 -53.86
N PHE A 15 -37.98 1.04 -52.73
CA PHE A 15 -38.03 1.31 -51.29
C PHE A 15 -36.98 0.42 -50.58
N GLY A 16 -36.42 0.87 -49.45
CA GLY A 16 -35.54 0.04 -48.60
C GLY A 16 -34.76 0.89 -47.58
N LEU A 17 -35.46 1.36 -46.54
CA LEU A 17 -34.92 2.16 -45.44
C LEU A 17 -33.86 1.37 -44.63
N SER A 18 -32.59 1.74 -44.76
CA SER A 18 -31.57 1.64 -43.71
C SER A 18 -30.67 2.86 -43.82
N ALA A 19 -31.02 3.89 -43.06
CA ALA A 19 -30.38 5.20 -43.10
C ALA A 19 -29.02 5.15 -42.41
N VAL A 20 -27.96 5.15 -43.21
CA VAL A 20 -26.69 5.81 -42.86
C VAL A 20 -26.89 7.29 -43.15
N MET A 21 -27.12 8.07 -42.09
CA MET A 21 -26.99 9.53 -42.08
C MET A 21 -26.22 9.82 -40.79
N ALA A 22 -24.92 10.04 -40.81
CA ALA A 22 -24.32 11.29 -41.26
C ALA A 22 -25.18 12.52 -40.87
N MET A 23 -25.58 12.59 -39.61
CA MET A 23 -25.59 13.85 -38.89
C MET A 23 -24.23 13.92 -38.18
N THR A 24 -23.24 14.63 -38.71
CA THR A 24 -23.01 16.04 -38.34
C THR A 24 -23.48 16.33 -36.92
N VAL A 25 -22.83 15.70 -35.93
CA VAL A 25 -22.55 16.44 -34.70
C VAL A 25 -21.51 17.46 -35.11
N ASN A 26 -21.90 18.73 -34.98
CA ASN A 26 -21.07 19.88 -35.21
C ASN A 26 -19.61 19.61 -34.80
N VAL A 27 -18.68 19.83 -35.74
CA VAL A 27 -17.38 20.42 -35.37
C VAL A 27 -17.69 21.84 -34.91
N ALA A 28 -18.33 21.94 -33.73
CA ALA A 28 -18.42 23.18 -32.98
C ALA A 28 -17.03 23.37 -32.38
N SER A 29 -16.57 24.63 -32.41
CA SER A 29 -15.36 25.15 -31.76
C SER A 29 -14.81 24.29 -30.63
N ALA A 30 -13.49 24.10 -30.58
CA ALA A 30 -12.73 23.59 -29.42
C ALA A 30 -13.54 23.73 -28.12
N GLY A 31 -14.20 22.64 -27.72
CA GLY A 31 -15.41 22.73 -26.91
C GLY A 31 -15.12 23.30 -25.53
N GLU A 32 -15.67 24.46 -25.21
CA GLU A 32 -15.90 24.85 -23.82
C GLU A 32 -17.10 24.05 -23.29
N GLY A 33 -17.11 23.72 -22.00
CA GLY A 33 -18.23 23.02 -21.38
C GLY A 33 -17.94 21.58 -20.90
N PRO A 34 -18.99 20.80 -20.58
CA PRO A 34 -18.91 19.45 -19.99
C PRO A 34 -18.04 18.46 -20.78
N ASP A 35 -18.06 18.54 -22.10
CA ASP A 35 -17.38 17.57 -22.98
C ASP A 35 -15.86 17.67 -22.88
N ARG A 36 -15.31 18.86 -22.59
CA ARG A 36 -13.88 19.06 -22.34
C ARG A 36 -13.43 18.43 -21.03
N ALA A 37 -14.24 18.54 -19.98
CA ALA A 37 -13.96 17.93 -18.69
C ALA A 37 -13.90 16.39 -18.81
N ILE A 38 -14.85 15.77 -19.52
CA ILE A 38 -14.88 14.32 -19.74
C ILE A 38 -13.64 13.84 -20.49
N GLN A 39 -13.25 14.54 -21.55
CA GLN A 39 -12.05 14.21 -22.33
C GLN A 39 -10.77 14.32 -21.48
N LEU A 40 -10.67 15.35 -20.63
CA LEU A 40 -9.51 15.54 -19.75
C LEU A 40 -9.46 14.49 -18.63
N PHE A 41 -10.61 14.04 -18.11
CA PHE A 41 -10.65 12.90 -17.18
C PHE A 41 -10.20 11.60 -17.86
N ALA A 42 -10.67 11.33 -19.09
CA ALA A 42 -10.28 10.14 -19.85
C ALA A 42 -8.79 10.14 -20.25
N ALA A 43 -8.19 11.31 -20.41
CA ALA A 43 -6.76 11.48 -20.68
C ALA A 43 -5.88 11.47 -19.41
N GLY A 44 -6.47 11.37 -18.21
CA GLY A 44 -5.73 11.44 -16.94
C GLY A 44 -5.19 12.85 -16.61
N GLU A 45 -5.67 13.88 -17.31
CA GLU A 45 -5.31 15.29 -17.12
C GLU A 45 -6.14 15.93 -16.00
N ILE A 46 -6.04 15.35 -14.80
CA ILE A 46 -6.92 15.65 -13.65
C ILE A 46 -6.94 17.15 -13.29
N ASN A 47 -5.80 17.84 -13.43
CA ASN A 47 -5.70 19.27 -13.09
C ASN A 47 -6.45 20.15 -14.10
N GLN A 48 -6.32 19.85 -15.39
CA GLN A 48 -7.05 20.57 -16.43
C GLN A 48 -8.52 20.18 -16.41
N ALA A 49 -8.86 18.93 -16.07
CA ALA A 49 -10.22 18.50 -15.86
C ALA A 49 -10.87 19.28 -14.69
N ALA A 50 -10.15 19.45 -13.58
CA ALA A 50 -10.63 20.22 -12.44
C ALA A 50 -10.80 21.71 -12.77
N ASP A 51 -9.86 22.31 -13.51
CA ASP A 51 -9.97 23.69 -13.98
C ASP A 51 -11.14 23.86 -14.97
N ALA A 52 -11.30 22.94 -15.93
CA ALA A 52 -12.42 22.93 -16.86
C ALA A 52 -13.77 22.81 -16.13
N VAL A 53 -13.87 21.93 -15.13
CA VAL A 53 -15.07 21.78 -14.29
C VAL A 53 -15.33 23.01 -13.44
N SER A 54 -14.29 23.68 -12.94
CA SER A 54 -14.43 24.90 -12.12
C SER A 54 -15.10 26.03 -12.89
N LYS A 55 -14.83 26.11 -14.20
CA LYS A 55 -15.34 27.12 -15.13
C LYS A 55 -16.76 26.84 -15.64
N LEU A 56 -17.34 25.67 -15.35
CA LEU A 56 -18.71 25.33 -15.76
C LEU A 56 -19.78 26.04 -14.93
N SER A 57 -20.85 26.47 -15.61
CA SER A 57 -22.07 26.95 -14.97
C SER A 57 -22.79 25.81 -14.21
N PRO A 58 -23.69 26.13 -13.27
CA PRO A 58 -24.46 25.12 -12.54
C PRO A 58 -25.25 24.16 -13.44
N GLN A 59 -25.74 24.65 -14.58
CA GLN A 59 -26.52 23.85 -15.53
C GLN A 59 -25.63 22.92 -16.37
N GLU A 60 -24.43 23.37 -16.74
CA GLU A 60 -23.43 22.54 -17.40
C GLU A 60 -22.85 21.48 -16.46
N LYS A 61 -22.68 21.81 -15.18
CA LYS A 61 -22.31 20.83 -14.15
C LYS A 61 -23.37 19.74 -14.01
N ALA A 62 -24.65 20.09 -14.07
CA ALA A 62 -25.75 19.13 -14.04
C ALA A 62 -25.80 18.24 -15.31
N ASP A 63 -25.52 18.81 -16.48
CA ASP A 63 -25.41 18.06 -17.75
C ASP A 63 -24.21 17.10 -17.73
N LEU A 64 -23.04 17.56 -17.26
CA LEU A 64 -21.85 16.73 -17.04
C LEU A 64 -22.17 15.52 -16.13
N LEU A 65 -22.86 15.78 -15.02
CA LEU A 65 -23.30 14.75 -14.06
C LEU A 65 -24.23 13.72 -14.73
N ALA A 66 -25.25 14.17 -15.47
CA ALA A 66 -26.18 13.29 -16.15
C ALA A 66 -25.50 12.40 -17.20
N ARG A 67 -24.50 12.93 -17.92
CA ARG A 67 -23.71 12.18 -18.92
C ARG A 67 -22.81 11.13 -18.28
N ILE A 68 -22.17 11.45 -17.13
CA ILE A 68 -21.34 10.51 -16.37
C ILE A 68 -22.22 9.39 -15.77
N GLU A 69 -23.40 9.72 -15.25
CA GLU A 69 -24.36 8.72 -14.77
C GLU A 69 -24.87 7.81 -15.89
N ALA A 70 -25.08 8.34 -17.10
CA ALA A 70 -25.47 7.53 -18.26
C ALA A 70 -24.35 6.56 -18.68
N ALA A 71 -23.09 7.02 -18.68
CA ALA A 71 -21.92 6.19 -18.98
C ALA A 71 -21.70 5.06 -17.96
N GLN A 72 -22.04 5.28 -16.69
CA GLN A 72 -22.04 4.25 -15.65
C GLN A 72 -23.15 3.22 -15.83
N LYS A 73 -24.30 3.62 -16.39
CA LYS A 73 -25.45 2.72 -16.66
C LYS A 73 -25.29 1.91 -17.94
N SER A 74 -24.52 2.39 -18.93
CA SER A 74 -24.37 1.74 -20.23
C SER A 74 -23.35 0.60 -20.28
N ASN A 75 -22.78 0.17 -19.16
CA ASN A 75 -21.86 -0.97 -19.10
C ASN A 75 -22.40 -2.18 -18.31
N PRO A 76 -23.46 -2.87 -18.79
CA PRO A 76 -23.74 -4.22 -18.33
C PRO A 76 -22.82 -5.20 -19.08
N GLY A 77 -21.78 -5.70 -18.41
CA GLY A 77 -21.07 -6.89 -18.89
C GLY A 77 -22.05 -8.09 -19.00
N PRO A 78 -21.77 -9.08 -19.88
CA PRO A 78 -22.75 -10.08 -20.29
C PRO A 78 -23.07 -11.04 -19.13
N VAL A 79 -24.31 -10.98 -18.66
CA VAL A 79 -24.87 -12.02 -17.77
C VAL A 79 -25.42 -13.13 -18.68
N THR A 80 -24.65 -14.21 -18.82
CA THR A 80 -25.17 -15.50 -19.25
C THR A 80 -26.20 -15.95 -18.21
N ARG A 81 -27.49 -15.79 -18.55
CA ARG A 81 -28.60 -16.40 -17.81
C ARG A 81 -28.78 -17.82 -18.33
N ASP A 82 -28.36 -18.77 -17.51
CA ASP A 82 -28.71 -20.16 -17.67
C ASP A 82 -30.22 -20.35 -17.39
N ALA A 83 -30.85 -21.18 -18.20
CA ALA A 83 -32.29 -21.31 -18.30
C ALA A 83 -32.85 -22.24 -17.21
N GLY A 84 -33.73 -21.70 -16.36
CA GLY A 84 -34.55 -22.47 -15.41
C GLY A 84 -36.00 -21.96 -15.40
N ARG A 85 -36.85 -22.66 -16.13
CA ARG A 85 -38.32 -22.62 -16.16
C ARG A 85 -38.84 -23.12 -14.78
N GLU A 86 -39.88 -22.62 -14.10
CA GLU A 86 -41.29 -22.44 -14.49
C GLU A 86 -42.11 -21.71 -13.38
N GLN A 87 -43.05 -20.83 -13.78
CA GLN A 87 -44.36 -20.43 -13.19
C GLN A 87 -44.49 -20.02 -11.69
N THR A 88 -45.05 -18.84 -11.34
CA THR A 88 -46.49 -18.52 -11.45
C THR A 88 -46.79 -17.01 -11.25
N LYS A 89 -47.91 -16.56 -11.83
CA LYS A 89 -48.46 -15.19 -11.93
C LYS A 89 -48.99 -14.60 -10.61
N GLY A 90 -48.88 -13.27 -10.47
CA GLY A 90 -49.66 -12.45 -9.55
C GLY A 90 -49.47 -10.95 -9.82
N GLU A 91 -50.53 -10.26 -10.21
CA GLU A 91 -50.56 -8.91 -10.78
C GLU A 91 -50.95 -7.84 -9.74
N THR A 92 -50.31 -6.66 -9.81
CA THR A 92 -50.79 -5.30 -9.44
C THR A 92 -51.05 -4.91 -7.97
N LYS A 93 -50.22 -4.02 -7.40
CA LYS A 93 -50.48 -2.56 -7.25
C LYS A 93 -49.46 -1.87 -6.33
N SER A 94 -49.07 -0.67 -6.77
CA SER A 94 -48.37 0.43 -6.11
C SER A 94 -48.17 0.37 -4.59
N ALA A 95 -46.92 0.28 -4.18
CA ALA A 95 -46.42 0.91 -2.96
C ALA A 95 -45.00 1.43 -3.23
N GLN A 96 -44.88 2.73 -3.49
CA GLN A 96 -43.65 3.43 -3.11
C GLN A 96 -43.58 3.39 -1.58
N PRO A 97 -42.44 2.92 -1.04
CA PRO A 97 -41.70 3.76 -0.13
C PRO A 97 -40.27 3.94 -0.63
N SER A 98 -39.89 5.21 -0.61
CA SER A 98 -38.56 5.79 -0.68
C SER A 98 -37.43 4.99 0.01
N LEU A 99 -36.29 4.90 -0.68
CA LEU A 99 -34.92 4.96 -0.14
C LEU A 99 -34.12 5.72 -1.20
N LYS A 100 -33.77 7.02 -1.13
CA LYS A 100 -33.15 7.84 -0.08
C LYS A 100 -31.94 7.17 0.58
N GLY A 101 -30.76 7.69 0.24
CA GLY A 101 -29.44 7.41 0.84
C GLY A 101 -28.61 6.47 -0.03
N THR A 102 -27.43 6.82 -0.56
CA THR A 102 -26.48 7.87 -0.19
C THR A 102 -25.70 8.28 -1.44
N GLY A 103 -25.91 9.52 -1.90
CA GLY A 103 -25.07 10.15 -2.91
C GLY A 103 -23.68 10.42 -2.33
N ALA A 104 -22.65 10.10 -3.09
CA ALA A 104 -21.28 10.46 -2.74
C ALA A 104 -21.16 11.99 -2.67
N ASP A 105 -20.59 12.49 -1.58
CA ASP A 105 -20.39 13.92 -1.34
C ASP A 105 -19.13 14.42 -2.07
N PHE A 106 -19.31 14.81 -3.33
CA PHE A 106 -18.22 15.33 -4.18
C PHE A 106 -17.71 16.72 -3.73
N GLN A 107 -18.43 17.42 -2.86
CA GLN A 107 -17.93 18.64 -2.22
C GLN A 107 -16.78 18.30 -1.26
N THR A 108 -16.88 17.15 -0.58
CA THR A 108 -15.80 16.60 0.26
C THR A 108 -14.57 16.20 -0.58
N LEU A 109 -14.75 15.70 -1.81
CA LEU A 109 -13.65 15.41 -2.74
C LEU A 109 -12.94 16.69 -3.23
N MET A 110 -13.69 17.75 -3.58
CA MET A 110 -13.08 19.05 -3.91
C MET A 110 -12.29 19.64 -2.73
N ASN A 111 -12.88 19.59 -1.52
CA ASN A 111 -12.19 20.05 -0.31
C ASN A 111 -10.93 19.22 -0.01
N LEU A 112 -10.95 17.91 -0.29
CA LEU A 112 -9.80 17.02 -0.14
C LEU A 112 -8.67 17.40 -1.11
N ILE A 113 -8.97 17.64 -2.39
CA ILE A 113 -7.98 18.02 -3.40
C ILE A 113 -7.31 19.36 -3.03
N GLN A 114 -8.10 20.33 -2.57
CA GLN A 114 -7.60 21.65 -2.13
C GLN A 114 -6.76 21.60 -0.85
N GLN A 115 -7.05 20.65 0.06
CA GLN A 115 -6.28 20.48 1.30
C GLN A 115 -5.03 19.60 1.15
N GLN A 116 -4.92 18.82 0.07
CA GLN A 116 -3.84 17.84 -0.14
C GLN A 116 -2.83 18.26 -1.22
N THR A 117 -2.96 19.48 -1.73
CA THR A 117 -2.00 20.12 -2.63
C THR A 117 -1.26 21.22 -1.88
N SER A 118 0.06 21.07 -1.72
CA SER A 118 0.94 22.15 -1.30
C SER A 118 2.24 22.10 -2.10
N GLY A 119 2.54 23.18 -2.82
CA GLY A 119 3.71 23.32 -3.70
C GLY A 119 3.39 24.19 -4.92
N PRO A 120 4.39 24.80 -5.56
CA PRO A 120 4.19 25.70 -6.69
C PRO A 120 3.49 25.00 -7.86
N TRP A 121 2.69 25.77 -8.58
CA TRP A 121 1.83 25.27 -9.65
C TRP A 121 2.60 25.33 -10.97
N GLN A 122 2.37 24.36 -11.85
CA GLN A 122 3.09 24.24 -13.12
C GLN A 122 2.92 25.50 -14.01
N ASP A 123 1.82 26.23 -13.82
CA ASP A 123 1.51 27.49 -14.51
C ASP A 123 2.12 28.73 -13.83
N ILE A 124 2.86 28.57 -12.72
CA ILE A 124 3.50 29.65 -11.94
C ILE A 124 5.03 29.46 -11.86
N ASP A 125 5.55 28.25 -11.62
CA ASP A 125 6.99 28.06 -11.34
C ASP A 125 7.69 26.91 -12.12
N GLY A 126 7.04 26.29 -13.11
CA GLY A 126 7.69 25.36 -14.05
C GLY A 126 8.03 23.95 -13.53
N GLU A 127 7.82 23.66 -12.24
CA GLU A 127 7.89 22.31 -11.68
C GLU A 127 6.47 21.81 -11.34
N GLY A 128 6.08 20.67 -11.91
CA GLY A 128 4.76 20.09 -11.69
C GLY A 128 4.62 19.48 -10.30
N GLY A 129 3.65 19.94 -9.50
CA GLY A 129 3.34 19.36 -8.21
C GLY A 129 2.97 17.87 -8.31
N THR A 130 3.64 17.05 -7.50
CA THR A 130 3.27 15.65 -7.23
C THR A 130 2.10 15.64 -6.25
N MET A 131 1.07 14.82 -6.51
CA MET A 131 0.03 14.56 -5.51
C MET A 131 0.70 13.98 -4.26
N THR A 132 0.65 14.70 -3.16
CA THR A 132 0.97 14.15 -1.84
C THR A 132 0.03 12.97 -1.59
N PRO A 133 0.54 11.74 -1.42
CA PRO A 133 -0.34 10.60 -1.17
C PRO A 133 -1.13 10.83 0.12
N PHE A 134 -2.43 10.51 0.07
CA PHE A 134 -3.34 10.62 1.20
C PHE A 134 -2.70 10.14 2.51
N GLU A 135 -2.78 10.96 3.56
CA GLU A 135 -2.29 10.60 4.90
C GLU A 135 -3.21 9.56 5.55
N SER A 136 -3.13 8.31 5.12
CA SER A 136 -3.72 7.19 5.86
C SER A 136 -2.78 6.77 7.00
N GLY A 137 -3.33 6.65 8.21
CA GLY A 137 -2.63 6.07 9.36
C GLY A 137 -1.76 7.05 10.14
N VAL A 138 -0.67 7.56 9.56
CA VAL A 138 0.24 8.53 10.23
C VAL A 138 0.56 9.75 9.37
N ARG A 139 0.80 10.88 10.06
CA ARG A 139 1.28 12.15 9.50
C ARG A 139 2.57 12.57 10.21
N VAL A 140 3.44 13.28 9.49
CA VAL A 140 4.67 13.83 10.05
C VAL A 140 4.59 15.35 9.95
N ASP A 141 4.68 16.06 11.07
CA ASP A 141 4.65 17.52 11.06
C ASP A 141 5.98 18.13 10.58
N ALA A 142 6.00 19.46 10.38
CA ALA A 142 7.19 20.18 9.90
C ALA A 142 8.43 20.05 10.81
N ARG A 143 8.26 19.59 12.07
CA ARG A 143 9.35 19.33 13.01
C ARG A 143 9.82 17.87 12.96
N GLY A 144 9.20 17.02 12.13
CA GLY A 144 9.49 15.60 12.05
C GLY A 144 8.76 14.75 13.09
N VAL A 145 7.72 15.29 13.75
CA VAL A 145 6.98 14.52 14.76
C VAL A 145 5.90 13.67 14.11
N LEU A 146 6.01 12.36 14.27
CA LEU A 146 5.01 11.39 13.83
C LEU A 146 3.77 11.48 14.72
N LYS A 147 2.60 11.59 14.09
CA LYS A 147 1.30 11.58 14.75
C LYS A 147 0.36 10.64 14.02
N ARG A 148 -0.47 9.93 14.77
CA ARG A 148 -1.55 9.15 14.18
C ARG A 148 -2.62 10.08 13.61
N VAL A 149 -3.13 9.74 12.43
CA VAL A 149 -4.31 10.38 11.85
C VAL A 149 -5.54 9.65 12.41
N GLU A 150 -6.22 10.27 13.36
CA GLU A 150 -7.37 9.65 14.06
C GLU A 150 -8.67 9.61 13.25
N ARG A 151 -8.68 10.11 12.00
CA ARG A 151 -9.88 10.04 11.15
C ARG A 151 -10.10 8.59 10.70
N ARG A 152 -10.80 7.82 11.53
CA ARG A 152 -11.64 6.73 11.04
C ARG A 152 -12.65 7.36 10.10
N ASP A 153 -12.57 7.02 8.83
CA ASP A 153 -13.66 7.21 7.90
C ASP A 153 -14.84 6.36 8.39
N ALA A 154 -15.66 6.94 9.27
CA ALA A 154 -16.71 6.24 10.00
C ALA A 154 -17.78 5.65 9.07
N GLY A 155 -17.82 6.06 7.80
CA GLY A 155 -18.71 5.54 6.77
C GLY A 155 -18.04 4.71 5.67
N GLY A 156 -16.70 4.54 5.71
CA GLY A 156 -15.95 3.87 4.63
C GLY A 156 -16.02 4.57 3.26
N SER A 157 -16.58 5.78 3.19
CA SER A 157 -16.86 6.47 1.94
C SER A 157 -15.58 6.99 1.28
N LEU A 158 -14.61 7.44 2.07
CA LEU A 158 -13.33 7.97 1.60
C LEU A 158 -12.39 6.85 1.14
N ALA A 159 -12.30 5.74 1.87
CA ALA A 159 -11.56 4.57 1.44
C ALA A 159 -12.16 4.00 0.13
N ALA A 160 -13.49 3.91 0.06
CA ALA A 160 -14.20 3.50 -1.16
C ALA A 160 -14.02 4.49 -2.31
N MET A 161 -13.96 5.80 -2.04
CA MET A 161 -13.71 6.83 -3.06
C MET A 161 -12.29 6.75 -3.63
N VAL A 162 -11.26 6.58 -2.79
CA VAL A 162 -9.88 6.38 -3.25
C VAL A 162 -9.78 5.11 -4.09
N LEU A 163 -10.45 4.04 -3.65
CA LEU A 163 -10.52 2.77 -4.39
C LEU A 163 -11.20 2.94 -5.76
N ALA A 164 -12.33 3.64 -5.81
CA ALA A 164 -13.05 3.91 -7.05
C ALA A 164 -12.24 4.78 -8.01
N ALA A 165 -11.56 5.81 -7.50
CA ALA A 165 -10.69 6.67 -8.30
C ALA A 165 -9.50 5.90 -8.89
N ARG A 166 -8.87 5.01 -8.12
CA ARG A 166 -7.80 4.12 -8.62
C ARG A 166 -8.32 3.17 -9.69
N LYS A 167 -9.48 2.55 -9.47
CA LYS A 167 -10.11 1.66 -10.43
C LYS A 167 -10.45 2.39 -11.74
N ALA A 168 -10.90 3.64 -11.66
CA ALA A 168 -11.20 4.46 -12.83
C ALA A 168 -9.93 4.94 -13.56
N ALA A 169 -8.82 5.14 -12.85
CA ALA A 169 -7.54 5.55 -13.42
C ALA A 169 -6.77 4.39 -14.07
N MET A 170 -7.11 3.14 -13.76
CA MET A 170 -6.53 1.97 -14.40
C MET A 170 -7.20 1.67 -15.75
N ASN A 171 -6.40 1.30 -16.74
CA ASN A 171 -6.90 0.68 -17.97
C ASN A 171 -7.75 -0.56 -17.63
N GLY A 172 -8.89 -0.73 -18.33
CA GLY A 172 -9.93 -1.70 -17.98
C GLY A 172 -9.44 -3.15 -17.80
N ASP A 173 -8.44 -3.57 -18.59
CA ASP A 173 -7.83 -4.90 -18.49
C ASP A 173 -7.06 -5.09 -17.17
N VAL A 174 -6.37 -4.06 -16.67
CA VAL A 174 -5.56 -4.13 -15.43
C VAL A 174 -6.47 -4.20 -14.20
N ALA A 175 -7.65 -3.60 -14.26
CA ALA A 175 -8.61 -3.60 -13.16
C ALA A 175 -9.27 -4.98 -12.91
N VAL A 176 -9.12 -5.93 -13.83
CA VAL A 176 -9.63 -7.30 -13.68
C VAL A 176 -8.76 -8.08 -12.69
N GLU A 177 -9.41 -8.83 -11.80
CA GLU A 177 -8.71 -9.71 -10.86
C GLU A 177 -8.08 -10.91 -11.57
N SER A 178 -6.89 -11.29 -11.12
CA SER A 178 -6.11 -12.39 -11.68
C SER A 178 -5.40 -13.15 -10.56
N ASP A 179 -5.49 -14.48 -10.58
CA ASP A 179 -4.77 -15.33 -9.62
C ASP A 179 -3.26 -15.30 -9.87
N LEU A 180 -2.84 -15.08 -11.12
CA LEU A 180 -1.45 -15.06 -11.54
C LEU A 180 -1.25 -14.05 -12.68
N ARG A 181 -0.96 -12.81 -12.30
CA ARG A 181 -0.51 -11.77 -13.22
C ARG A 181 1.01 -11.75 -13.28
N MET A 182 1.52 -11.61 -14.50
CA MET A 182 2.93 -11.57 -14.85
C MET A 182 3.31 -10.13 -15.20
N VAL A 183 4.39 -9.60 -14.65
CA VAL A 183 4.91 -8.26 -14.92
C VAL A 183 6.39 -8.36 -15.30
N SER A 184 6.71 -8.05 -16.55
CA SER A 184 8.09 -7.98 -17.04
C SER A 184 8.72 -6.66 -16.64
N LEU A 185 9.66 -6.71 -15.71
CA LEU A 185 10.36 -5.54 -15.18
C LEU A 185 11.21 -4.86 -16.25
N THR A 186 11.84 -5.62 -17.14
CA THR A 186 12.68 -5.08 -18.22
C THR A 186 11.86 -4.41 -19.32
N ARG A 187 10.65 -4.89 -19.61
CA ARG A 187 9.71 -4.20 -20.52
C ARG A 187 9.08 -2.98 -19.88
N LEU A 188 8.66 -3.09 -18.62
CA LEU A 188 8.09 -1.97 -17.87
C LEU A 188 9.08 -0.81 -17.78
N GLU A 189 10.35 -1.11 -17.48
CA GLU A 189 11.42 -0.11 -17.43
C GLU A 189 11.59 0.61 -18.78
N ARG A 190 11.70 -0.13 -19.89
CA ARG A 190 11.82 0.45 -21.24
C ARG A 190 10.63 1.32 -21.63
N GLU A 191 9.42 0.88 -21.31
CA GLU A 191 8.19 1.65 -21.58
C GLU A 191 8.16 2.94 -20.76
N ILE A 192 8.56 2.90 -19.49
CA ILE A 192 8.69 4.09 -18.66
C ILE A 192 9.80 5.01 -19.16
N ALA A 193 10.95 4.46 -19.56
CA ALA A 193 12.05 5.23 -20.12
C ALA A 193 11.60 6.04 -21.34
N ALA A 194 10.92 5.38 -22.30
CA ALA A 194 10.40 6.02 -23.50
C ALA A 194 9.37 7.13 -23.18
N ARG A 195 8.55 6.94 -22.14
CA ARG A 195 7.60 7.97 -21.66
C ARG A 195 8.32 9.16 -21.05
N LEU A 196 9.29 8.91 -20.18
CA LEU A 196 10.07 9.96 -19.54
C LEU A 196 10.85 10.80 -20.56
N GLU A 197 11.40 10.17 -21.61
CA GLU A 197 12.04 10.87 -22.73
C GLU A 197 11.09 11.80 -23.49
N ARG A 198 9.81 11.42 -23.59
CA ARG A 198 8.75 12.26 -24.18
C ARG A 198 8.15 13.27 -23.20
N GLY A 199 8.63 13.33 -21.95
CA GLY A 199 8.06 14.18 -20.90
C GLY A 199 6.66 13.74 -20.44
N GLU A 200 6.27 12.49 -20.75
CA GLU A 200 4.98 11.94 -20.37
C GLU A 200 4.99 11.47 -18.91
N ARG A 201 3.84 11.60 -18.25
CA ARG A 201 3.65 11.05 -16.90
C ARG A 201 3.57 9.53 -16.94
N VAL A 202 4.08 8.89 -15.89
CA VAL A 202 3.93 7.44 -15.68
C VAL A 202 2.48 7.14 -15.26
N PRO A 203 1.73 6.32 -16.03
CA PRO A 203 0.36 5.94 -15.71
C PRO A 203 0.22 5.18 -14.38
N GLU A 204 -0.99 5.19 -13.82
CA GLU A 204 -1.25 4.56 -12.53
C GLU A 204 -1.10 3.03 -12.59
N GLU A 205 -1.46 2.38 -13.70
CA GLU A 205 -1.23 0.93 -13.83
C GLU A 205 0.25 0.55 -13.72
N MET A 206 1.17 1.40 -14.21
CA MET A 206 2.61 1.16 -14.12
C MET A 206 3.10 1.39 -12.70
N LYS A 207 2.64 2.46 -12.04
CA LYS A 207 2.96 2.76 -10.65
C LYS A 207 2.47 1.68 -9.68
N GLN A 208 1.38 1.01 -10.01
CA GLN A 208 0.82 -0.09 -9.21
C GLN A 208 1.25 -1.48 -9.71
N LEU A 209 2.27 -1.59 -10.57
CA LEU A 209 2.79 -2.86 -11.07
C LEU A 209 1.67 -3.76 -11.61
N ALA A 210 0.83 -3.20 -12.49
CA ALA A 210 -0.36 -3.84 -13.05
C ALA A 210 -1.34 -4.40 -12.00
N GLY A 211 -1.44 -3.78 -10.82
CA GLY A 211 -2.36 -4.20 -9.77
C GLY A 211 -1.89 -5.42 -8.97
N LEU A 212 -0.61 -5.81 -9.08
CA LEU A 212 -0.06 -6.88 -8.25
C LEU A 212 -0.28 -6.59 -6.75
N SER A 213 -0.84 -7.56 -6.05
CA SER A 213 -1.10 -7.51 -4.61
C SER A 213 -0.06 -8.26 -3.79
N SER A 214 0.66 -9.20 -4.41
CA SER A 214 1.72 -9.97 -3.79
C SER A 214 2.65 -10.52 -4.85
N VAL A 215 3.92 -10.77 -4.50
CA VAL A 215 4.86 -11.50 -5.36
C VAL A 215 4.98 -12.93 -4.85
N GLN A 216 4.65 -13.89 -5.71
CA GLN A 216 4.81 -15.32 -5.47
C GLN A 216 5.95 -15.92 -6.30
N TYR A 217 6.22 -15.36 -7.49
CA TYR A 217 7.24 -15.88 -8.39
C TYR A 217 8.16 -14.78 -8.89
N VAL A 218 9.43 -15.13 -9.06
CA VAL A 218 10.46 -14.30 -9.72
C VAL A 218 11.21 -15.20 -10.68
N PHE A 219 11.39 -14.80 -11.93
CA PHE A 219 12.18 -15.59 -12.86
C PHE A 219 12.85 -14.72 -13.91
N VAL A 220 13.87 -15.29 -14.52
CA VAL A 220 14.61 -14.72 -15.64
C VAL A 220 14.50 -15.63 -16.85
N ASP A 221 14.23 -15.03 -18.00
CA ASP A 221 14.40 -15.66 -19.31
C ASP A 221 15.57 -14.98 -20.03
N PRO A 222 16.77 -15.60 -20.04
CA PRO A 222 17.94 -15.04 -20.71
C PRO A 222 17.77 -14.89 -22.22
N ALA A 223 16.94 -15.73 -22.86
CA ALA A 223 16.75 -15.70 -24.31
C ALA A 223 15.96 -14.47 -24.74
N SER A 224 14.89 -14.14 -24.00
CA SER A 224 14.10 -12.92 -24.23
C SER A 224 14.64 -11.69 -23.50
N LYS A 225 15.64 -11.85 -22.61
CA LYS A 225 16.23 -10.80 -21.77
C LYS A 225 15.19 -10.18 -20.82
N GLU A 226 14.41 -11.04 -20.19
CA GLU A 226 13.29 -10.63 -19.34
C GLU A 226 13.47 -11.11 -17.91
N ILE A 227 13.20 -10.19 -16.98
CA ILE A 227 12.98 -10.52 -15.57
C ILE A 227 11.52 -10.26 -15.30
N VAL A 228 10.83 -11.26 -14.76
CA VAL A 228 9.40 -11.23 -14.54
C VAL A 228 9.11 -11.52 -13.08
N ILE A 229 8.22 -10.72 -12.50
CA ILE A 229 7.59 -11.00 -11.21
C ILE A 229 6.14 -11.40 -11.44
N ALA A 230 5.63 -12.30 -10.62
CA ALA A 230 4.25 -12.75 -10.76
C ALA A 230 3.57 -13.06 -9.43
N GLY A 231 2.25 -12.94 -9.42
CA GLY A 231 1.40 -13.25 -8.29
C GLY A 231 -0.03 -12.73 -8.50
N PRO A 232 -0.86 -12.76 -7.45
CA PRO A 232 -2.25 -12.32 -7.55
C PRO A 232 -2.34 -10.81 -7.79
N ALA A 233 -3.30 -10.40 -8.61
CA ALA A 233 -3.56 -9.01 -8.95
C ALA A 233 -5.04 -8.64 -8.86
N GLN A 234 -5.30 -7.37 -8.54
CA GLN A 234 -6.62 -6.77 -8.41
C GLN A 234 -6.49 -5.24 -8.59
N ALA A 235 -7.60 -4.55 -8.84
CA ALA A 235 -7.61 -3.11 -9.10
C ALA A 235 -7.01 -2.25 -7.97
N ASN A 236 -6.89 -2.78 -6.76
CA ASN A 236 -6.30 -2.15 -5.59
C ASN A 236 -5.01 -2.83 -5.12
N GLY A 237 -4.25 -3.37 -6.08
CA GLY A 237 -2.92 -3.92 -5.84
C GLY A 237 -2.13 -3.09 -4.83
N LEU A 238 -1.42 -3.76 -3.95
CA LEU A 238 -0.69 -3.13 -2.85
C LEU A 238 0.73 -2.75 -3.25
N LEU A 239 1.32 -3.47 -4.20
CA LEU A 239 2.70 -3.25 -4.61
C LEU A 239 2.83 -1.94 -5.39
N ARG A 240 3.96 -1.25 -5.18
CA ARG A 240 4.25 0.05 -5.78
C ARG A 240 5.58 -0.01 -6.49
N LEU A 241 5.63 0.60 -7.68
CA LEU A 241 6.85 0.78 -8.43
C LEU A 241 7.88 1.60 -7.64
N ASP A 242 7.43 2.63 -6.90
CA ASP A 242 8.30 3.44 -6.04
C ASP A 242 9.06 2.60 -5.01
N ASP A 243 8.38 1.63 -4.38
CA ASP A 243 8.98 0.73 -3.40
C ASP A 243 9.97 -0.21 -4.08
N LEU A 244 9.58 -0.80 -5.22
CA LEU A 244 10.47 -1.67 -6.00
C LEU A 244 11.74 -0.93 -6.43
N VAL A 245 11.62 0.27 -6.99
CA VAL A 245 12.78 1.08 -7.43
C VAL A 245 13.65 1.49 -6.25
N THR A 246 13.04 1.91 -5.14
CA THR A 246 13.77 2.22 -3.90
C THR A 246 14.59 1.02 -3.43
N LEU A 247 13.98 -0.18 -3.41
CA LEU A 247 14.62 -1.40 -2.94
C LEU A 247 15.67 -1.93 -3.90
N LEU A 248 15.44 -1.83 -5.22
CA LEU A 248 16.47 -2.13 -6.24
C LEU A 248 17.72 -1.29 -5.99
N ARG A 249 17.57 0.02 -5.80
CA ARG A 249 18.67 0.96 -5.52
C ARG A 249 19.35 0.69 -4.19
N THR A 250 18.60 0.32 -3.14
CA THR A 250 19.19 -0.11 -1.85
C THR A 250 20.11 -1.33 -2.01
N HIS A 251 19.79 -2.24 -2.92
CA HIS A 251 20.54 -3.47 -3.14
C HIS A 251 21.63 -3.32 -4.23
N GLU A 252 21.74 -2.18 -4.92
CA GLU A 252 22.79 -1.95 -5.92
C GLU A 252 24.20 -1.96 -5.31
N GLY A 253 25.13 -2.64 -5.99
CA GLY A 253 26.53 -2.71 -5.61
C GLY A 253 26.75 -3.45 -4.28
N ARG A 254 27.60 -2.89 -3.40
CA ARG A 254 27.87 -3.41 -2.03
C ARG A 254 27.03 -2.71 -0.96
N GLY A 255 25.86 -2.18 -1.33
CA GLY A 255 24.93 -1.53 -0.41
C GLY A 255 24.56 -2.42 0.78
N LYS A 256 24.08 -1.81 1.88
CA LYS A 256 23.56 -2.57 3.03
C LYS A 256 22.34 -3.36 2.55
N GLN A 257 22.47 -4.67 2.37
CA GLN A 257 21.38 -5.61 2.06
C GLN A 257 20.42 -5.84 3.24
N MET A 258 20.40 -4.88 4.16
CA MET A 258 19.60 -4.84 5.37
C MET A 258 19.10 -3.42 5.55
N PHE A 259 17.80 -3.30 5.78
CA PHE A 259 17.14 -2.02 6.06
C PHE A 259 16.15 -2.18 7.20
N GLY A 260 15.74 -1.06 7.77
CA GLY A 260 14.82 -1.09 8.89
C GLY A 260 14.62 0.25 9.55
N CYS A 261 13.86 0.20 10.63
CA CYS A 261 13.68 1.31 11.54
C CYS A 261 13.77 0.86 12.99
N SER A 262 13.92 1.82 13.89
CA SER A 262 13.75 1.64 15.33
C SER A 262 13.03 2.86 15.90
N ILE A 263 12.16 2.62 16.86
CA ILE A 263 11.56 3.68 17.70
C ILE A 263 11.99 3.38 19.13
N ASP A 264 12.86 4.24 19.66
CA ASP A 264 13.53 4.03 20.93
C ASP A 264 13.28 5.20 21.89
N PRO A 265 12.89 4.93 23.15
CA PRO A 265 12.85 5.96 24.16
C PRO A 265 14.25 6.45 24.52
N ARG A 266 14.33 7.69 25.00
CA ARG A 266 15.58 8.28 25.46
C ARG A 266 15.98 7.73 26.83
N ALA A 267 17.29 7.67 27.07
CA ALA A 267 17.84 7.09 28.29
C ALA A 267 17.39 7.87 29.54
N GLU A 268 17.38 9.20 29.47
CA GLU A 268 16.92 10.06 30.55
C GLU A 268 15.45 9.82 30.92
N GLY A 269 14.58 9.66 29.91
CA GLY A 269 13.16 9.37 30.12
C GLY A 269 12.94 7.99 30.73
N LEU A 270 13.71 6.99 30.31
CA LEU A 270 13.65 5.65 30.88
C LEU A 270 14.11 5.60 32.33
N ALA A 271 15.21 6.27 32.66
CA ALA A 271 15.69 6.37 34.03
C ALA A 271 14.63 7.02 34.94
N ALA A 272 14.01 8.11 34.47
CA ALA A 272 12.98 8.82 35.21
C ALA A 272 11.71 7.96 35.42
N VAL A 273 11.24 7.25 34.39
CA VAL A 273 10.08 6.34 34.52
C VAL A 273 10.37 5.19 35.47
N LYS A 274 11.58 4.62 35.41
CA LYS A 274 12.00 3.55 36.32
C LYS A 274 11.90 4.01 37.78
N THR A 275 12.52 5.15 38.11
CA THR A 275 12.44 5.74 39.45
C THR A 275 11.00 6.02 39.86
N PHE A 276 10.20 6.63 38.96
CA PHE A 276 8.80 6.94 39.23
C PHE A 276 7.95 5.68 39.53
N ALA A 277 8.15 4.60 38.78
CA ALA A 277 7.44 3.33 38.98
C ALA A 277 7.86 2.66 40.30
N GLU A 278 9.16 2.66 40.62
CA GLU A 278 9.70 2.11 41.89
C GLU A 278 9.15 2.88 43.11
N GLU A 279 9.12 4.21 43.04
CA GLU A 279 8.55 5.06 44.09
C GLU A 279 7.05 4.83 44.29
N SER A 280 6.31 4.67 43.19
CA SER A 280 4.88 4.38 43.26
C SER A 280 4.63 3.02 43.93
N GLN A 281 5.37 2.00 43.52
CA GLN A 281 5.25 0.65 44.08
C GLN A 281 5.56 0.64 45.59
N ALA A 282 6.55 1.44 46.04
CA ALA A 282 6.89 1.58 47.45
C ALA A 282 5.78 2.24 48.29
N ARG A 283 4.89 3.01 47.68
CA ARG A 283 3.73 3.64 48.34
C ARG A 283 2.49 2.73 48.43
N GLY A 284 2.56 1.54 47.83
CA GLY A 284 1.46 0.57 47.78
C GLY A 284 0.57 0.72 46.54
N PRO A 285 -0.47 -0.13 46.41
CA PRO A 285 -1.26 -0.24 45.19
C PRO A 285 -1.99 1.05 44.82
N LEU A 286 -2.00 1.41 43.53
CA LEU A 286 -2.79 2.55 43.04
C LEU A 286 -4.30 2.29 43.20
N GLY A 287 -5.03 3.33 43.63
CA GLY A 287 -6.49 3.29 43.66
C GLY A 287 -7.11 3.27 42.25
N PRO A 288 -8.34 2.74 42.07
CA PRO A 288 -8.99 2.60 40.75
C PRO A 288 -9.10 3.89 39.92
N GLY A 289 -9.14 5.06 40.58
CA GLY A 289 -9.19 6.38 39.93
C GLY A 289 -7.83 7.01 39.62
N GLN A 290 -6.73 6.45 40.11
CA GLN A 290 -5.37 7.01 39.96
C GLN A 290 -4.63 6.43 38.75
N ALA A 291 -4.97 5.21 38.32
CA ALA A 291 -4.30 4.50 37.23
C ALA A 291 -4.21 5.31 35.92
N LYS A 292 -5.29 5.99 35.52
CA LYS A 292 -5.29 6.81 34.28
C LYS A 292 -4.33 8.00 34.38
N ARG A 293 -4.29 8.68 35.53
CA ARG A 293 -3.36 9.80 35.77
C ARG A 293 -1.92 9.30 35.82
N PHE A 294 -1.69 8.15 36.44
CA PHE A 294 -0.38 7.51 36.51
C PHE A 294 0.15 7.13 35.13
N ALA A 295 -0.68 6.52 34.28
CA ALA A 295 -0.33 6.22 32.89
C ALA A 295 0.06 7.47 32.10
N GLN A 296 -0.68 8.57 32.30
CA GLN A 296 -0.37 9.85 31.66
C GLN A 296 0.95 10.44 32.17
N GLN A 297 1.17 10.43 33.49
CA GLN A 297 2.42 10.88 34.10
C GLN A 297 3.63 10.08 33.63
N ILE A 298 3.49 8.77 33.46
CA ILE A 298 4.55 7.94 32.88
C ILE A 298 4.84 8.35 31.44
N GLY A 299 3.80 8.59 30.64
CA GLY A 299 3.96 9.07 29.27
C GLY A 299 4.71 10.40 29.19
N ASP A 300 4.33 11.36 30.03
CA ASP A 300 4.96 12.67 30.11
C ASP A 300 6.41 12.56 30.61
N THR A 301 6.67 11.67 31.57
CA THR A 301 8.01 11.41 32.14
C THR A 301 8.93 10.72 31.14
N LEU A 302 8.43 9.76 30.35
CA LEU A 302 9.20 9.07 29.34
C LEU A 302 9.62 10.01 28.21
N GLY A 303 8.80 11.03 27.93
CA GLY A 303 9.04 12.00 26.88
C GLY A 303 8.87 11.42 25.48
N ARG A 304 9.41 12.09 24.47
CA ARG A 304 9.40 11.59 23.09
C ARG A 304 10.43 10.50 22.86
N GLN A 305 10.15 9.69 21.85
CA GLN A 305 11.01 8.61 21.40
C GLN A 305 11.61 8.97 20.06
N ASP A 306 12.86 8.59 19.84
CA ASP A 306 13.59 8.88 18.63
C ASP A 306 13.31 7.80 17.58
N ILE A 307 13.11 8.24 16.34
CA ILE A 307 12.88 7.39 15.18
C ILE A 307 14.17 7.36 14.37
N THR A 308 14.71 6.17 14.16
CA THR A 308 15.88 5.97 13.30
C THR A 308 15.51 5.05 12.15
N THR A 309 15.82 5.45 10.92
CA THR A 309 15.69 4.62 9.71
C THR A 309 17.06 4.35 9.11
N TYR A 310 17.29 3.16 8.57
CA TYR A 310 18.57 2.78 7.95
C TYR A 310 18.37 1.87 6.74
N GLY A 311 19.35 1.85 5.82
CA GLY A 311 19.36 1.01 4.62
C GLY A 311 18.49 1.53 3.46
N VAL A 312 17.53 2.40 3.73
CA VAL A 312 16.69 3.07 2.71
C VAL A 312 16.71 4.59 2.92
N PRO A 313 16.43 5.40 1.89
CA PRO A 313 16.25 6.85 2.05
C PRO A 313 15.14 7.16 3.07
N ALA A 314 15.42 8.03 4.03
CA ALA A 314 14.51 8.33 5.13
C ALA A 314 13.21 9.04 4.68
N ASP A 315 13.22 9.64 3.50
CA ASP A 315 12.13 10.32 2.82
C ASP A 315 11.40 9.41 1.81
N SER A 316 11.72 8.10 1.76
CA SER A 316 11.03 7.15 0.89
C SER A 316 9.72 6.63 1.47
N ARG A 317 8.83 6.13 0.60
CA ARG A 317 7.62 5.41 1.04
C ARG A 317 7.97 4.18 1.89
N VAL A 318 9.02 3.45 1.52
CA VAL A 318 9.52 2.29 2.29
C VAL A 318 9.83 2.68 3.73
N ALA A 319 10.55 3.78 3.95
CA ALA A 319 10.84 4.30 5.30
C ALA A 319 9.57 4.66 6.07
N ARG A 320 8.58 5.29 5.41
CA ARG A 320 7.28 5.59 6.03
C ARG A 320 6.54 4.32 6.46
N VAL A 321 6.44 3.32 5.58
CA VAL A 321 5.72 2.06 5.83
C VAL A 321 6.33 1.31 7.01
N ILE A 322 7.65 1.15 7.06
CA ILE A 322 8.30 0.40 8.13
C ILE A 322 8.14 1.09 9.50
N VAL A 323 8.22 2.43 9.55
CA VAL A 323 8.03 3.21 10.78
C VAL A 323 6.58 3.15 11.24
N GLU A 324 5.63 3.33 10.32
CA GLU A 324 4.21 3.27 10.63
C GLU A 324 3.79 1.89 11.14
N ALA A 325 4.28 0.82 10.51
CA ALA A 325 3.97 -0.54 10.91
C ALA A 325 4.51 -0.85 12.32
N ASP A 326 5.74 -0.47 12.64
CA ASP A 326 6.29 -0.61 13.99
C ASP A 326 5.48 0.18 15.03
N TYR A 327 5.20 1.44 14.72
CA TYR A 327 4.40 2.29 15.60
C TYR A 327 3.03 1.68 15.90
N LEU A 328 2.33 1.20 14.86
CA LEU A 328 1.01 0.59 15.00
C LEU A 328 1.06 -0.74 15.76
N MET A 329 2.06 -1.60 15.49
CA MET A 329 2.29 -2.83 16.26
C MET A 329 2.44 -2.53 17.75
N LYS A 330 3.23 -1.53 18.11
CA LYS A 330 3.42 -1.11 19.50
C LYS A 330 2.12 -0.62 20.12
N LEU A 331 1.36 0.23 19.42
CA LEU A 331 0.05 0.69 19.87
C LEU A 331 -0.95 -0.45 20.10
N ILE A 332 -0.96 -1.46 19.22
CA ILE A 332 -1.77 -2.67 19.38
C ILE A 332 -1.33 -3.45 20.62
N GLY A 333 -0.03 -3.72 20.75
CA GLY A 333 0.47 -4.54 21.84
C GLY A 333 0.31 -3.89 23.22
N VAL A 334 0.36 -2.56 23.34
CA VAL A 334 0.04 -1.88 24.61
C VAL A 334 -1.45 -1.62 24.81
N GLY A 335 -2.32 -2.04 23.87
CA GLY A 335 -3.78 -1.92 23.98
C GLY A 335 -4.32 -0.51 23.78
N LYS A 336 -3.61 0.36 23.05
CA LYS A 336 -4.11 1.66 22.58
C LYS A 336 -4.86 1.56 21.25
N VAL A 337 -4.65 0.47 20.51
CA VAL A 337 -5.34 0.13 19.27
C VAL A 337 -5.77 -1.32 19.33
N GLU A 338 -6.95 -1.64 18.78
CA GLU A 338 -7.41 -3.02 18.66
C GLU A 338 -6.68 -3.72 17.52
N GLY A 339 -6.07 -4.87 17.81
CA GLY A 339 -5.44 -5.76 16.82
C GLY A 339 -6.42 -6.70 16.11
N GLY A 340 -7.69 -6.72 16.52
CA GLY A 340 -8.67 -7.73 16.12
C GLY A 340 -8.93 -8.75 17.22
N LYS A 341 -9.89 -9.65 16.99
CA LYS A 341 -10.35 -10.60 18.03
C LYS A 341 -9.26 -11.60 18.41
N ASN A 342 -8.38 -11.93 17.46
CA ASN A 342 -7.34 -12.95 17.62
C ASN A 342 -5.97 -12.37 17.98
N VAL A 343 -5.83 -11.05 18.05
CA VAL A 343 -4.59 -10.34 18.41
C VAL A 343 -4.83 -9.50 19.67
N PRO A 344 -4.94 -10.15 20.85
CA PRO A 344 -5.07 -9.45 22.12
C PRO A 344 -3.82 -8.61 22.43
N SER A 345 -3.99 -7.52 23.17
CA SER A 345 -2.85 -6.76 23.67
C SER A 345 -2.08 -7.56 24.74
N TYR A 346 -0.85 -7.14 25.04
CA TYR A 346 -0.05 -7.67 26.14
C TYR A 346 -0.84 -7.74 27.45
N PHE A 347 -1.57 -6.67 27.75
CA PHE A 347 -2.39 -6.57 28.96
C PHE A 347 -3.58 -7.53 28.98
N ASP A 348 -4.19 -7.81 27.82
CA ASP A 348 -5.32 -8.74 27.74
C ASP A 348 -4.83 -10.20 27.86
N LEU A 349 -3.62 -10.48 27.39
CA LEU A 349 -2.94 -11.76 27.63
C LEU A 349 -2.56 -11.92 29.10
N LEU A 350 -1.97 -10.89 29.71
CA LEU A 350 -1.61 -10.89 31.13
C LEU A 350 -2.85 -11.02 32.03
N ALA A 351 -3.99 -10.42 31.65
CA ALA A 351 -5.25 -10.57 32.37
C ALA A 351 -5.72 -12.03 32.48
N LYS A 352 -5.39 -12.87 31.50
CA LYS A 352 -5.71 -14.31 31.51
C LYS A 352 -4.75 -15.11 32.39
N GLN A 353 -3.60 -14.55 32.74
CA GLN A 353 -2.53 -15.20 33.51
C GLN A 353 -1.98 -14.23 34.58
N PRO A 354 -2.82 -13.71 35.49
CA PRO A 354 -2.44 -12.60 36.36
C PRO A 354 -1.36 -12.96 37.40
N SER A 355 -1.10 -14.25 37.63
CA SER A 355 0.01 -14.72 38.46
C SER A 355 1.39 -14.39 37.87
N LEU A 356 1.48 -14.14 36.56
CA LEU A 356 2.72 -13.78 35.87
C LEU A 356 3.05 -12.28 35.97
N ALA A 357 2.17 -11.46 36.57
CA ALA A 357 2.42 -10.04 36.75
C ALA A 357 3.61 -9.84 37.73
N THR A 358 4.69 -9.27 37.21
CA THR A 358 5.92 -8.93 37.93
C THR A 358 5.71 -7.72 38.85
N GLY A 359 5.01 -6.71 38.35
CA GLY A 359 4.87 -5.39 38.98
C GLY A 359 6.07 -4.50 38.64
N GLY A 360 5.82 -3.21 38.40
CA GLY A 360 6.82 -2.23 37.98
C GLY A 360 6.89 -2.03 36.47
N LEU A 361 8.09 -1.73 35.97
CA LEU A 361 8.36 -1.42 34.57
C LEU A 361 8.86 -2.65 33.81
N ASP A 362 8.02 -3.17 32.92
CA ASP A 362 8.39 -4.20 31.96
C ASP A 362 8.94 -3.54 30.68
N ALA A 363 10.24 -3.72 30.46
CA ALA A 363 10.91 -3.29 29.24
C ALA A 363 10.88 -4.41 28.20
N LEU A 364 10.02 -4.23 27.20
CA LEU A 364 9.81 -5.19 26.12
C LEU A 364 10.42 -4.67 24.84
N ARG A 365 10.84 -5.59 23.98
CA ARG A 365 11.26 -5.31 22.62
C ARG A 365 10.45 -6.14 21.66
N TRP A 366 9.77 -5.48 20.72
CA TRP A 366 9.09 -6.12 19.60
C TRP A 366 9.68 -5.63 18.29
N TRP A 367 9.88 -6.52 17.35
CA TRP A 367 10.23 -6.10 15.99
C TRP A 367 9.68 -7.04 14.94
N MET A 368 9.35 -6.48 13.78
CA MET A 368 8.95 -7.25 12.61
C MET A 368 10.15 -7.52 11.71
N THR A 369 10.24 -8.74 11.21
CA THR A 369 11.28 -9.18 10.28
C THR A 369 10.70 -9.97 9.12
N LEU A 370 11.47 -10.06 8.05
CA LEU A 370 11.18 -10.94 6.94
C LEU A 370 11.11 -12.40 7.42
N ASN A 371 10.09 -13.12 6.97
CA ASN A 371 9.87 -14.53 7.25
C ASN A 371 9.35 -15.21 6.00
N LEU A 372 10.08 -16.17 5.46
CA LEU A 372 9.57 -17.03 4.39
C LEU A 372 9.68 -18.46 4.88
N ASP A 373 8.64 -19.24 4.58
CA ASP A 373 8.64 -20.66 4.88
C ASP A 373 9.63 -21.37 3.94
N GLU A 374 9.57 -21.02 2.64
CA GLU A 374 10.45 -21.59 1.62
C GLU A 374 10.73 -20.57 0.52
N VAL A 375 11.96 -20.60 -0.01
CA VAL A 375 12.32 -20.01 -1.31
C VAL A 375 12.66 -21.17 -2.22
N ARG A 376 11.70 -21.57 -3.05
CA ARG A 376 11.90 -22.67 -3.99
C ARG A 376 12.58 -22.17 -5.25
N HIS A 377 13.43 -22.99 -5.85
CA HIS A 377 14.04 -22.67 -7.14
C HIS A 377 14.22 -23.91 -8.01
N ASN A 378 14.23 -23.73 -9.34
CA ASN A 378 14.67 -24.79 -10.24
C ASN A 378 16.19 -25.00 -10.15
N ASP A 379 16.69 -26.12 -10.70
CA ASP A 379 18.11 -26.47 -10.73
C ASP A 379 18.96 -25.34 -11.35
N ALA A 380 18.51 -24.80 -12.48
CA ALA A 380 19.18 -23.71 -13.19
C ALA A 380 19.13 -22.35 -12.46
N ARG A 381 18.40 -22.23 -11.34
CA ARG A 381 18.18 -20.98 -10.59
C ARG A 381 17.68 -19.82 -11.43
N THR A 382 16.87 -20.13 -12.44
CA THR A 382 16.22 -19.14 -13.32
C THR A 382 14.77 -18.88 -12.94
N ALA A 383 14.17 -19.72 -12.09
CA ALA A 383 12.80 -19.55 -11.61
C ALA A 383 12.71 -19.80 -10.10
N PHE A 384 12.08 -18.86 -9.38
CA PHE A 384 11.94 -18.86 -7.94
C PHE A 384 10.47 -18.73 -7.53
N GLU A 385 10.09 -19.40 -6.45
CA GLU A 385 8.79 -19.27 -5.78
C GLU A 385 8.99 -18.88 -4.31
N LEU A 386 8.34 -17.81 -3.88
CA LEU A 386 8.34 -17.31 -2.51
C LEU A 386 7.13 -17.88 -1.76
N LYS A 387 7.36 -18.67 -0.70
CA LYS A 387 6.30 -19.26 0.13
C LYS A 387 6.29 -18.73 1.55
N GLY A 388 5.08 -18.60 2.09
CA GLY A 388 4.83 -18.30 3.49
C GLY A 388 4.39 -16.86 3.75
N THR A 389 4.28 -16.54 5.03
CA THR A 389 3.91 -15.18 5.46
C THR A 389 5.16 -14.33 5.57
N ALA A 390 5.35 -13.39 4.64
CA ALA A 390 6.54 -12.56 4.50
C ALA A 390 6.97 -11.83 5.80
N VAL A 391 6.10 -11.71 6.81
CA VAL A 391 6.34 -10.93 8.04
C VAL A 391 6.22 -11.82 9.28
N LYS A 392 7.21 -11.72 10.17
CA LYS A 392 7.18 -12.31 11.52
C LYS A 392 7.45 -11.26 12.57
N CYS A 393 6.64 -11.25 13.62
CA CYS A 393 6.90 -10.48 14.82
C CYS A 393 7.76 -11.32 15.77
N LEU A 394 8.83 -10.73 16.29
CA LEU A 394 9.73 -11.30 17.28
C LEU A 394 9.67 -10.48 18.56
N SER A 395 9.94 -11.13 19.68
CA SER A 395 9.96 -10.49 20.98
C SER A 395 11.19 -10.83 21.82
N GLU A 396 11.53 -9.90 22.69
CA GLU A 396 12.61 -10.02 23.67
C GLU A 396 12.26 -9.17 24.92
N ASN A 397 12.70 -9.59 26.09
CA ASN A 397 12.72 -8.77 27.30
C ASN A 397 14.06 -8.02 27.39
N GLN A 398 14.04 -6.85 28.00
CA GLN A 398 15.24 -6.07 28.23
C GLN A 398 15.36 -5.66 29.68
N PHE A 399 16.59 -5.38 30.09
CA PHE A 399 16.89 -4.78 31.38
C PHE A 399 17.19 -3.30 31.20
N ILE A 400 16.61 -2.46 32.07
CA ILE A 400 16.90 -1.03 32.12
C ILE A 400 17.91 -0.76 33.25
N THR A 401 19.09 -0.25 32.90
CA THR A 401 20.13 0.14 33.84
C THR A 401 19.70 1.37 34.65
N ALA A 402 20.42 1.69 35.73
CA ALA A 402 20.15 2.89 36.53
C ALA A 402 20.25 4.20 35.72
N THR A 403 21.04 4.20 34.64
CA THR A 403 21.21 5.34 33.73
C THR A 403 20.25 5.31 32.53
N GLY A 404 19.26 4.41 32.52
CA GLY A 404 18.30 4.28 31.42
C GLY A 404 18.82 3.55 30.18
N GLY A 405 20.00 2.94 30.26
CA GLY A 405 20.52 2.06 29.20
C GLY A 405 19.71 0.77 29.11
N ARG A 406 19.59 0.20 27.91
CA ARG A 406 18.83 -1.04 27.66
C ARG A 406 19.77 -2.17 27.31
N THR A 407 19.68 -3.27 28.04
CA THR A 407 20.45 -4.49 27.80
C THR A 407 19.54 -5.61 27.34
N SER A 408 19.85 -6.17 26.16
CA SER A 408 19.19 -7.36 25.61
C SER A 408 19.42 -8.59 26.50
N THR A 409 18.37 -9.39 26.68
CA THR A 409 18.42 -10.64 27.48
C THR A 409 18.47 -11.90 26.62
N GLY A 410 18.18 -11.78 25.32
CA GLY A 410 18.02 -12.89 24.39
C GLY A 410 16.81 -13.79 24.69
N LYS A 411 15.94 -13.41 25.63
CA LYS A 411 14.81 -14.22 26.09
C LYS A 411 13.52 -13.42 26.06
N ALA A 412 12.41 -14.09 25.80
CA ALA A 412 11.06 -13.54 25.93
C ALA A 412 10.29 -14.30 27.03
N GLU A 413 9.71 -13.60 27.97
CA GLU A 413 8.79 -14.17 28.96
C GLU A 413 7.48 -14.64 28.27
N PRO A 414 6.70 -15.55 28.89
CA PRO A 414 5.55 -16.20 28.25
C PRO A 414 4.53 -15.26 27.59
N ILE A 415 4.15 -14.15 28.23
CA ILE A 415 3.17 -13.19 27.69
C ILE A 415 3.77 -12.42 26.51
N ASN A 416 4.99 -11.93 26.64
CA ASN A 416 5.75 -11.25 25.59
C ASN A 416 5.91 -12.13 24.34
N ARG A 417 6.20 -13.42 24.54
CA ARG A 417 6.28 -14.42 23.47
C ARG A 417 4.92 -14.68 22.83
N GLN A 418 3.89 -14.89 23.64
CA GLN A 418 2.53 -15.16 23.18
C GLN A 418 1.97 -14.01 22.34
N PHE A 419 2.29 -12.75 22.68
CA PHE A 419 1.93 -11.60 21.86
C PHE A 419 2.56 -11.68 20.46
N ALA A 420 3.87 -11.87 20.36
CA ALA A 420 4.58 -11.91 19.08
C ALA A 420 4.16 -13.11 18.20
N GLU A 421 3.96 -14.28 18.81
CA GLU A 421 3.45 -15.47 18.12
C GLU A 421 2.01 -15.27 17.63
N GLY A 422 1.14 -14.69 18.46
CA GLY A 422 -0.24 -14.36 18.10
C GLY A 422 -0.31 -13.31 17.00
N PHE A 423 0.54 -12.28 17.04
CA PHE A 423 0.65 -11.26 16.00
C PHE A 423 1.09 -11.86 14.67
N THR A 424 2.11 -12.74 14.70
CA THR A 424 2.60 -13.44 13.50
C THR A 424 1.53 -14.36 12.92
N LYS A 425 0.91 -15.19 13.74
CA LYS A 425 -0.10 -16.17 13.31
C LYS A 425 -1.31 -15.52 12.65
N ASN A 426 -1.71 -14.34 13.11
CA ASN A 426 -2.89 -13.63 12.62
C ASN A 426 -2.53 -12.41 11.75
N TYR A 427 -1.33 -12.40 11.14
CA TYR A 427 -0.87 -11.27 10.34
C TYR A 427 -1.81 -10.96 9.15
N ALA A 428 -2.43 -11.97 8.55
CA ALA A 428 -3.39 -11.77 7.47
C ALA A 428 -4.65 -11.00 7.93
N GLU A 429 -5.17 -11.27 9.13
CA GLU A 429 -6.27 -10.50 9.73
C GLU A 429 -5.85 -9.05 9.99
N LEU A 430 -4.63 -8.86 10.52
CA LEU A 430 -4.06 -7.53 10.75
C LEU A 430 -3.89 -6.74 9.45
N ALA A 431 -3.38 -7.36 8.39
CA ALA A 431 -3.21 -6.74 7.08
C ALA A 431 -4.54 -6.38 6.42
N ALA A 432 -5.59 -7.19 6.62
CA ALA A 432 -6.93 -6.88 6.16
C ALA A 432 -7.56 -5.70 6.92
N ALA A 433 -7.30 -5.58 8.23
CA ALA A 433 -7.84 -4.52 9.08
C ALA A 433 -7.05 -3.20 8.99
N HIS A 434 -5.73 -3.27 8.82
CA HIS A 434 -4.82 -2.13 8.83
C HIS A 434 -3.91 -2.18 7.59
N PRO A 435 -4.16 -1.35 6.56
CA PRO A 435 -3.45 -1.41 5.28
C PRO A 435 -1.93 -1.35 5.36
N VAL A 436 -1.37 -0.68 6.38
CA VAL A 436 0.09 -0.58 6.57
C VAL A 436 0.76 -1.95 6.75
N PHE A 437 0.08 -2.94 7.35
CA PHE A 437 0.65 -4.29 7.46
C PHE A 437 0.62 -5.02 6.11
N ALA A 438 -0.38 -4.74 5.27
CA ALA A 438 -0.40 -5.24 3.90
C ALA A 438 0.72 -4.58 3.06
N ASP A 439 0.96 -3.27 3.26
CA ASP A 439 2.09 -2.55 2.66
C ASP A 439 3.44 -3.10 3.13
N LEU A 440 3.61 -3.38 4.42
CA LEU A 440 4.85 -3.94 4.96
C LEU A 440 5.15 -5.31 4.37
N LYS A 441 4.14 -6.18 4.24
CA LYS A 441 4.27 -7.45 3.52
C LYS A 441 4.75 -7.24 2.09
N GLY A 442 4.16 -6.28 1.37
CA GLY A 442 4.57 -5.93 0.01
C GLY A 442 6.00 -5.42 -0.08
N VAL A 443 6.42 -4.55 0.86
CA VAL A 443 7.80 -4.06 0.96
C VAL A 443 8.79 -5.21 1.15
N PHE A 444 8.46 -6.18 2.00
CA PHE A 444 9.31 -7.36 2.23
C PHE A 444 9.39 -8.29 1.02
N GLU A 445 8.29 -8.48 0.29
CA GLU A 445 8.28 -9.24 -0.96
C GLU A 445 9.11 -8.56 -2.05
N LEU A 446 8.96 -7.25 -2.23
CA LEU A 446 9.76 -6.48 -3.19
C LEU A 446 11.25 -6.44 -2.79
N ALA A 447 11.56 -6.48 -1.49
CA ALA A 447 12.93 -6.58 -1.01
C ALA A 447 13.53 -7.94 -1.38
N MET A 448 12.75 -9.02 -1.27
CA MET A 448 13.14 -10.35 -1.74
C MET A 448 13.36 -10.38 -3.26
N VAL A 449 12.50 -9.72 -4.05
CA VAL A 449 12.70 -9.56 -5.50
C VAL A 449 14.04 -8.87 -5.79
N ALA A 450 14.28 -7.70 -5.18
CA ALA A 450 15.51 -6.94 -5.39
C ALA A 450 16.76 -7.75 -4.99
N ALA A 451 16.68 -8.47 -3.86
CA ALA A 451 17.77 -9.31 -3.40
C ALA A 451 18.01 -10.52 -4.33
N LEU A 452 16.97 -11.20 -4.81
CA LEU A 452 17.11 -12.30 -5.78
C LEU A 452 17.76 -11.82 -7.07
N ILE A 453 17.29 -10.69 -7.61
CA ILE A 453 17.86 -10.08 -8.82
C ILE A 453 19.37 -9.84 -8.63
N GLN A 454 19.77 -9.25 -7.51
CA GLN A 454 21.16 -8.91 -7.24
C GLN A 454 22.04 -10.11 -6.89
N ASN A 455 21.58 -11.03 -6.05
CA ASN A 455 22.40 -12.09 -5.45
C ASN A 455 22.46 -13.35 -6.32
N GLU A 456 21.42 -13.64 -7.09
CA GLU A 456 21.43 -14.74 -8.07
C GLU A 456 21.86 -14.25 -9.47
N GLY A 457 22.11 -12.95 -9.64
CA GLY A 457 22.64 -12.39 -10.89
C GLY A 457 21.62 -12.32 -12.03
N LEU A 458 20.33 -12.24 -11.72
CA LEU A 458 19.26 -12.30 -12.72
C LEU A 458 19.30 -11.12 -13.69
N ASP A 459 19.80 -9.97 -13.25
CA ASP A 459 20.03 -8.80 -14.10
C ASP A 459 21.20 -8.98 -15.05
N VAL A 460 22.26 -9.67 -14.63
CA VAL A 460 23.37 -10.08 -15.49
C VAL A 460 22.88 -11.06 -16.55
N ASP A 461 22.12 -12.09 -16.15
CA ASP A 461 21.58 -13.10 -17.06
C ASP A 461 20.63 -12.51 -18.10
N ALA A 462 19.81 -11.53 -17.71
CA ALA A 462 18.96 -10.77 -18.63
C ALA A 462 19.71 -9.69 -19.43
N GLY A 463 20.96 -9.37 -19.07
CA GLY A 463 21.68 -8.21 -19.62
C GLY A 463 20.98 -6.88 -19.35
N TRP A 464 20.29 -6.75 -18.21
CA TRP A 464 19.53 -5.57 -17.82
C TRP A 464 20.32 -4.71 -16.85
N ASN A 465 20.64 -3.47 -17.25
CA ASN A 465 21.35 -2.50 -16.40
C ASN A 465 20.42 -1.66 -15.51
N ARG A 466 19.14 -2.04 -15.41
CA ARG A 466 18.07 -1.35 -14.67
C ARG A 466 17.70 0.04 -15.20
N GLY A 467 18.40 0.57 -16.20
CA GLY A 467 18.06 1.81 -16.92
C GLY A 467 17.54 2.94 -16.02
N VAL A 468 16.31 3.41 -16.26
CA VAL A 468 15.71 4.51 -15.48
C VAL A 468 15.42 4.14 -14.02
N PHE A 469 15.37 2.86 -13.68
CA PHE A 469 15.24 2.37 -12.29
C PHE A 469 16.56 2.34 -11.53
N ALA A 470 17.71 2.35 -12.21
CA ALA A 470 19.02 2.36 -11.56
C ALA A 470 19.20 3.57 -10.63
N SER A 471 20.20 3.55 -9.74
CA SER A 471 20.48 4.69 -8.83
C SER A 471 20.76 6.00 -9.56
N ALA A 472 21.41 5.94 -10.72
CA ALA A 472 21.66 7.08 -11.61
C ALA A 472 20.54 7.32 -12.64
N GLY A 473 19.47 6.52 -12.60
CA GLY A 473 18.36 6.59 -13.53
C GLY A 473 17.45 7.80 -13.33
N SER A 474 16.66 8.11 -14.36
CA SER A 474 15.79 9.28 -14.40
C SER A 474 14.45 9.11 -13.66
N PHE A 475 14.04 7.89 -13.31
CA PHE A 475 12.80 7.68 -12.55
C PHE A 475 12.93 8.26 -11.14
N ARG A 476 12.04 9.19 -10.79
CA ARG A 476 11.98 9.82 -9.47
C ARG A 476 10.87 9.16 -8.64
N THR A 477 11.26 8.57 -7.52
CA THR A 477 10.34 8.03 -6.52
C THR A 477 9.71 9.17 -5.72
N GLY A 478 8.51 8.97 -5.20
CA GLY A 478 7.85 9.91 -4.31
C GLY A 478 8.67 10.22 -3.06
N GLN A 479 8.61 11.47 -2.63
CA GLN A 479 9.25 11.97 -1.41
C GLN A 479 8.22 12.20 -0.31
N TYR A 480 8.61 11.90 0.92
CA TYR A 480 7.75 11.95 2.10
C TYR A 480 8.45 12.69 3.24
N ALA A 481 7.66 13.33 4.10
CA ALA A 481 8.19 13.97 5.30
C ALA A 481 8.86 12.93 6.23
N VAL A 482 10.08 13.24 6.65
CA VAL A 482 10.93 12.31 7.41
C VAL A 482 10.50 12.27 8.89
N PRO A 483 10.05 11.12 9.41
CA PRO A 483 9.74 10.97 10.82
C PRO A 483 11.03 10.91 11.65
N LYS A 484 11.12 11.76 12.68
CA LYS A 484 12.29 11.89 13.57
C LYS A 484 11.96 11.55 15.02
N GLU A 485 10.76 11.89 15.46
CA GLU A 485 10.32 11.66 16.84
C GLU A 485 8.85 11.22 16.88
N VAL A 486 8.45 10.54 17.95
CA VAL A 486 7.04 10.23 18.25
C VAL A 486 6.75 10.37 19.74
N ASP A 487 5.52 10.72 20.07
CA ASP A 487 5.06 10.71 21.46
C ASP A 487 5.06 9.28 22.02
N SER A 488 5.36 9.15 23.32
CA SER A 488 5.62 7.84 23.92
C SER A 488 4.48 6.84 23.81
N VAL A 489 4.83 5.63 23.36
CA VAL A 489 3.96 4.47 23.39
C VAL A 489 4.13 3.74 24.72
N VAL A 490 3.39 4.20 25.73
CA VAL A 490 3.32 3.57 27.05
C VAL A 490 1.87 3.40 27.49
N ASN A 491 1.61 2.33 28.23
CA ASN A 491 0.33 2.12 28.90
C ASN A 491 0.55 1.40 30.25
N HIS A 492 -0.46 1.48 31.12
CA HIS A 492 -0.43 0.94 32.47
C HIS A 492 -1.76 0.25 32.79
N ARG A 493 -1.68 -0.89 33.50
CA ARG A 493 -2.83 -1.55 34.11
C ARG A 493 -2.44 -2.18 35.45
N VAL A 494 -3.44 -2.42 36.29
CA VAL A 494 -3.27 -3.06 37.61
C VAL A 494 -3.73 -4.51 37.56
N PHE A 495 -2.90 -5.43 38.04
CA PHE A 495 -3.23 -6.86 38.15
C PHE A 495 -2.89 -7.37 39.56
N ASN A 496 -3.88 -7.92 40.28
CA ASN A 496 -3.69 -8.43 41.65
C ASN A 496 -2.98 -7.43 42.59
N GLY A 497 -3.33 -6.14 42.48
CA GLY A 497 -2.71 -5.07 43.28
C GLY A 497 -1.29 -4.69 42.88
N LYS A 498 -0.77 -5.22 41.76
CA LYS A 498 0.51 -4.82 41.18
C LYS A 498 0.31 -3.89 40.00
N ASP A 499 1.03 -2.78 40.00
CA ASP A 499 1.07 -1.83 38.89
C ASP A 499 1.99 -2.37 37.80
N VAL A 500 1.47 -2.57 36.59
CA VAL A 500 2.26 -3.05 35.45
C VAL A 500 2.33 -1.95 34.40
N VAL A 501 3.54 -1.45 34.17
CA VAL A 501 3.86 -0.44 33.18
C VAL A 501 4.63 -1.12 32.06
N VAL A 502 4.12 -1.03 30.83
CA VAL A 502 4.77 -1.63 29.67
C VAL A 502 5.39 -0.55 28.82
N GLN A 503 6.72 -0.58 28.73
CA GLN A 503 7.48 0.21 27.76
C GLN A 503 7.97 -0.73 26.66
N VAL A 504 7.67 -0.36 25.42
CA VAL A 504 8.03 -1.16 24.25
C VAL A 504 8.97 -0.38 23.37
N ALA A 505 10.03 -1.03 22.91
CA ALA A 505 10.83 -0.52 21.80
C ALA A 505 11.19 -1.62 20.81
N GLY A 506 12.08 -1.34 19.87
CA GLY A 506 12.30 -2.18 18.69
C GLY A 506 11.78 -1.49 17.44
N GLY A 507 11.38 -2.26 16.42
CA GLY A 507 11.28 -1.68 15.08
C GLY A 507 10.88 -2.64 13.98
N VAL A 508 11.36 -2.34 12.79
CA VAL A 508 11.34 -3.26 11.65
C VAL A 508 12.78 -3.53 11.24
N ARG A 509 13.09 -4.79 10.92
CA ARG A 509 14.39 -5.18 10.38
C ARG A 509 14.17 -6.17 9.24
N ALA A 510 14.51 -5.77 8.03
CA ALA A 510 14.59 -6.68 6.89
C ALA A 510 16.05 -7.08 6.68
N ASP A 511 16.38 -8.34 6.99
CA ASP A 511 17.68 -8.94 6.71
C ASP A 511 17.52 -9.96 5.58
N VAL A 512 17.60 -9.46 4.35
CA VAL A 512 17.20 -10.25 3.16
C VAL A 512 18.26 -11.30 2.85
N VAL A 513 19.54 -10.96 3.07
CA VAL A 513 20.69 -11.88 2.91
C VAL A 513 20.52 -13.10 3.81
N GLN A 514 20.15 -12.89 5.08
CA GLN A 514 19.95 -13.99 6.01
C GLN A 514 18.92 -15.01 5.50
N VAL A 515 17.89 -14.57 4.77
CA VAL A 515 16.87 -15.45 4.20
C VAL A 515 17.38 -16.18 2.96
N ILE A 516 17.97 -15.46 1.99
CA ILE A 516 18.48 -16.07 0.75
C ILE A 516 19.72 -16.96 0.97
N SER A 517 20.46 -16.78 2.06
CA SER A 517 21.60 -17.62 2.40
C SER A 517 21.23 -18.81 3.29
N ASN A 518 19.98 -18.90 3.76
CA ASN A 518 19.56 -19.97 4.68
C ASN A 518 19.26 -21.28 3.92
N PRO A 519 20.05 -22.35 4.10
CA PRO A 519 19.82 -23.63 3.44
C PRO A 519 18.53 -24.33 3.88
N GLU A 520 17.97 -24.01 5.04
CA GLU A 520 16.70 -24.60 5.50
C GLU A 520 15.48 -23.98 4.80
N VAL A 521 15.60 -22.72 4.37
CA VAL A 521 14.56 -22.00 3.64
C VAL A 521 14.64 -22.30 2.15
N ARG A 522 15.84 -22.48 1.60
CA ARG A 522 16.04 -22.75 0.17
C ARG A 522 15.76 -24.21 -0.18
N LYS A 523 14.89 -24.42 -1.17
CA LYS A 523 14.52 -25.77 -1.61
C LYS A 523 14.54 -25.88 -3.12
N GLU A 524 15.24 -26.86 -3.65
CA GLU A 524 15.17 -27.17 -5.07
C GLU A 524 13.79 -27.78 -5.41
N SER A 525 13.18 -27.34 -6.51
CA SER A 525 11.88 -27.82 -6.98
C SER A 525 11.67 -27.46 -8.46
N THR A 526 11.03 -28.35 -9.23
CA THR A 526 10.63 -28.07 -10.64
C THR A 526 9.39 -27.19 -10.74
N ALA A 527 8.57 -27.11 -9.68
CA ALA A 527 7.27 -26.43 -9.69
C ALA A 527 7.31 -24.95 -10.13
N PRO A 528 8.31 -24.12 -9.76
CA PRO A 528 8.41 -22.75 -10.25
C PRO A 528 8.56 -22.68 -11.78
N ALA A 529 9.42 -23.53 -12.36
CA ALA A 529 9.64 -23.56 -13.80
C ALA A 529 8.40 -24.07 -14.57
N GLU A 530 7.70 -25.06 -14.04
CA GLU A 530 6.45 -25.56 -14.61
C GLU A 530 5.35 -24.49 -14.60
N THR A 531 5.27 -23.70 -13.54
CA THR A 531 4.30 -22.59 -13.42
C THR A 531 4.58 -21.51 -14.46
N VAL A 532 5.85 -21.13 -14.64
CA VAL A 532 6.28 -20.17 -15.66
C VAL A 532 5.95 -20.68 -17.07
N ALA A 533 6.24 -21.95 -17.37
CA ALA A 533 5.96 -22.54 -18.67
C ALA A 533 4.45 -22.51 -19.01
N LYS A 534 3.59 -22.73 -18.01
CA LYS A 534 2.12 -22.66 -18.17
C LYS A 534 1.60 -21.23 -18.32
N ALA A 535 2.25 -20.25 -17.69
CA ALA A 535 1.86 -18.85 -17.78
C ALA A 535 2.01 -18.24 -19.18
N GLY A 536 2.74 -18.92 -20.08
CA GLY A 536 2.91 -18.52 -21.46
C GLY A 536 3.85 -17.33 -21.64
N GLN A 537 4.09 -16.97 -22.90
CA GLN A 537 4.96 -15.86 -23.26
C GLN A 537 4.19 -14.53 -23.27
N SER A 538 4.91 -13.45 -22.95
CA SER A 538 4.36 -12.10 -22.97
C SER A 538 3.89 -11.71 -24.38
N PRO A 539 2.65 -11.22 -24.56
CA PRO A 539 2.20 -10.67 -25.84
C PRO A 539 3.12 -9.55 -26.34
N GLU A 540 3.29 -9.44 -27.65
CA GLU A 540 4.12 -8.39 -28.24
C GLU A 540 3.59 -6.99 -27.85
N GLY A 541 4.49 -6.08 -27.48
CA GLY A 541 4.15 -4.71 -27.08
C GLY A 541 3.50 -4.56 -25.70
N ARG A 542 3.35 -5.63 -24.90
CA ARG A 542 2.85 -5.55 -23.51
C ARG A 542 3.97 -5.84 -22.50
N TRP A 543 3.91 -5.16 -21.36
CA TRP A 543 4.83 -5.36 -20.23
C TRP A 543 4.22 -6.19 -19.09
N TRP A 544 2.94 -6.56 -19.20
CA TRP A 544 2.23 -7.44 -18.29
C TRP A 544 1.19 -8.31 -19.01
N TRP A 545 0.83 -9.45 -18.43
CA TRP A 545 -0.21 -10.36 -18.92
C TRP A 545 -0.73 -11.25 -17.79
N ASP A 546 -1.90 -11.85 -17.97
CA ASP A 546 -2.43 -12.86 -17.05
C ASP A 546 -2.11 -14.26 -17.59
N ALA A 547 -1.68 -15.17 -16.71
CA ALA A 547 -1.50 -16.57 -17.07
C ALA A 547 -2.85 -17.18 -17.50
N ALA A 548 -2.82 -18.08 -18.48
CA ALA A 548 -4.02 -18.83 -18.85
C ALA A 548 -4.53 -19.64 -17.65
N ARG A 549 -5.85 -19.59 -17.40
CA ARG A 549 -6.50 -20.36 -16.33
C ARG A 549 -6.42 -21.87 -16.57
#